data_AF-A0A517QCT7-F1
#
_entry.id   AF-A0A517QCT7-F1
#
_cell.length_a   1.000
_cell.length_b   1.000
_cell.length_c   1.000
_cell.angle_alpha   90.00
_cell.angle_beta   90.00
_cell.angle_gamma   90.00
#
_symmetry.space_group_name_H-M   'P 1'
#
loop_
_entity.id
_entity.type
_entity.pdbx_description
1 polymer ?
#
loop_
_entity_poly.entity_id
_entity_poly.type
_entity_poly.pdbx_seq_one_letter_code
_entity_poly.pdbx_strand_id
1 'polypeptide(L)'
;MHSRIICLLICLVLTRPDLLTASEPVWPGFKASPWFEEQVAYLHLKSELRLIIVAPRPERIAAGKPNRVVLFATPNGNTIEQTLGCQKQEGRDWHFEIQQIAAQHRQWQAWNPHENLVMVCLEAKGLSWPGWRARHPDNPALIRNLLQNILAAIPLNSPRLTLACHSGGGSFLWGFLNGSDQIPDQVDRFLFLDANYSFSVADQHGRKFLDWLRGDEKRQLTVVCYDDRNVLFRGKKVIGPTGGTYRATGRMRDRFAQDLKFQESRAGDLKLETALNGRLTLVTHLNPKNQILHTTLVGEMNGYLYGMTLNTPAGEHIKLPTGPRQYTPWIQPEPFTEAVDSSD
;
A
#
# COMPACT_ATOMS: atom_id res chain seq x y z
N MET A 1 -29.19 84.24 -1.52
CA MET A 1 -28.44 83.17 -2.20
C MET A 1 -27.39 82.67 -1.22
N HIS A 2 -27.41 81.39 -0.84
CA HIS A 2 -26.25 80.54 -0.49
C HIS A 2 -26.84 79.17 -0.10
N SER A 3 -26.63 78.20 -0.99
CA SER A 3 -27.17 76.84 -0.95
C SER A 3 -26.44 75.99 0.08
N ARG A 4 -27.16 75.24 0.93
CA ARG A 4 -26.58 74.20 1.79
C ARG A 4 -26.79 72.84 1.13
N ILE A 5 -25.72 72.28 0.60
CA ILE A 5 -25.67 70.90 0.10
C ILE A 5 -25.44 69.99 1.31
N ILE A 6 -26.40 69.09 1.56
CA ILE A 6 -26.28 68.01 2.54
C ILE A 6 -25.73 66.79 1.79
N CYS A 7 -24.49 66.40 2.08
CA CYS A 7 -23.93 65.11 1.66
C CYS A 7 -24.45 64.01 2.58
N LEU A 8 -25.29 63.13 2.05
CA LEU A 8 -25.70 61.90 2.72
C LEU A 8 -24.64 60.81 2.42
N LEU A 9 -23.80 60.47 3.41
CA LEU A 9 -22.93 59.30 3.34
C LEU A 9 -23.77 58.04 3.57
N ILE A 10 -23.95 57.22 2.54
CA ILE A 10 -24.52 55.88 2.67
C ILE A 10 -23.37 54.92 2.92
N CYS A 11 -23.17 54.51 4.18
CA CYS A 11 -22.31 53.38 4.52
C CYS A 11 -23.04 52.08 4.18
N LEU A 12 -22.65 51.44 3.08
CA LEU A 12 -23.07 50.09 2.74
C LEU A 12 -22.27 49.10 3.59
N VAL A 13 -22.87 48.59 4.68
CA VAL A 13 -22.30 47.48 5.45
C VAL A 13 -22.56 46.20 4.64
N LEU A 14 -21.54 45.73 3.92
CA LEU A 14 -21.52 44.40 3.32
C LEU A 14 -21.34 43.37 4.44
N THR A 15 -22.45 42.85 4.98
CA THR A 15 -22.43 41.64 5.79
C THR A 15 -22.03 40.48 4.87
N ARG A 16 -20.84 39.90 5.10
CA ARG A 16 -20.48 38.62 4.48
C ARG A 16 -21.46 37.59 5.05
N PRO A 17 -22.22 36.84 4.23
CA PRO A 17 -22.86 35.65 4.74
C PRO A 17 -21.74 34.68 5.11
N ASP A 18 -21.64 34.36 6.39
CA ASP A 18 -20.97 33.14 6.83
C ASP A 18 -21.72 31.99 6.17
N LEU A 19 -21.21 31.55 5.01
CA LEU A 19 -21.54 30.26 4.45
C LEU A 19 -21.03 29.24 5.47
N LEU A 20 -21.92 28.83 6.38
CA LEU A 20 -21.84 27.56 7.06
C LEU A 20 -21.77 26.50 5.95
N THR A 21 -20.56 26.18 5.49
CA THR A 21 -20.32 24.98 4.72
C THR A 21 -20.68 23.84 5.64
N ALA A 22 -21.86 23.25 5.43
CA ALA A 22 -22.18 21.97 6.03
C ALA A 22 -20.99 21.05 5.78
N SER A 23 -20.43 20.48 6.85
CA SER A 23 -19.30 19.56 6.72
C SER A 23 -19.71 18.47 5.74
N GLU A 24 -18.95 18.33 4.66
CA GLU A 24 -19.14 17.31 3.64
C GLU A 24 -19.37 15.94 4.30
N PRO A 25 -20.35 15.16 3.82
CA PRO A 25 -20.75 13.92 4.48
C PRO A 25 -19.58 12.93 4.52
N VAL A 26 -19.52 12.14 5.58
CA VAL A 26 -18.59 11.01 5.74
C VAL A 26 -19.40 9.74 5.97
N TRP A 27 -18.81 8.58 5.70
CA TRP A 27 -19.41 7.30 6.02
C TRP A 27 -19.57 7.14 7.55
N PRO A 28 -20.57 6.39 8.04
CA PRO A 28 -20.72 6.10 9.45
C PRO A 28 -19.44 5.49 10.05
N GLY A 29 -18.96 6.06 11.17
CA GLY A 29 -17.71 5.63 11.81
C GLY A 29 -16.43 6.18 11.17
N PHE A 30 -16.53 6.98 10.11
CA PHE A 30 -15.39 7.68 9.50
C PHE A 30 -15.33 9.12 9.98
N LYS A 31 -14.12 9.67 9.94
CA LYS A 31 -13.84 11.08 10.19
C LYS A 31 -13.26 11.71 8.93
N ALA A 32 -13.56 12.99 8.76
CA ALA A 32 -13.01 13.84 7.72
C ALA A 32 -11.47 13.92 7.84
N SER A 33 -10.73 13.54 6.80
CA SER A 33 -9.31 13.91 6.72
C SER A 33 -9.21 15.41 6.42
N PRO A 34 -8.31 16.16 7.09
CA PRO A 34 -8.05 17.56 6.76
C PRO A 34 -7.23 17.72 5.47
N TRP A 35 -6.78 16.61 4.86
CA TRP A 35 -6.02 16.61 3.62
C TRP A 35 -6.71 15.78 2.53
N PHE A 36 -6.56 16.24 1.29
CA PHE A 36 -6.85 15.51 0.05
C PHE A 36 -8.30 15.04 -0.19
N GLU A 37 -9.28 15.64 0.50
CA GLU A 37 -10.72 15.31 0.35
C GLU A 37 -10.96 13.81 0.53
N GLU A 38 -10.40 13.28 1.63
CA GLU A 38 -10.50 11.90 2.05
C GLU A 38 -11.24 11.79 3.38
N GLN A 39 -11.61 10.57 3.73
CA GLN A 39 -12.16 10.19 5.02
C GLN A 39 -11.37 8.99 5.55
N VAL A 40 -11.28 8.90 6.89
CA VAL A 40 -10.50 7.86 7.57
C VAL A 40 -11.30 7.19 8.67
N ALA A 41 -11.08 5.91 8.87
CA ALA A 41 -11.59 5.17 10.02
C ALA A 41 -10.47 4.29 10.60
N TYR A 42 -10.30 4.36 11.91
CA TYR A 42 -9.42 3.46 12.65
C TYR A 42 -10.24 2.33 13.26
N LEU A 43 -9.70 1.11 13.20
CA LEU A 43 -10.32 -0.06 13.80
C LEU A 43 -9.28 -0.83 14.61
N HIS A 44 -9.63 -1.11 15.86
CA HIS A 44 -8.88 -2.02 16.75
C HIS A 44 -9.58 -3.36 16.80
N LEU A 45 -8.81 -4.41 16.58
CA LEU A 45 -9.32 -5.76 16.47
C LEU A 45 -8.82 -6.58 17.66
N LYS A 46 -9.72 -7.40 18.22
CA LYS A 46 -9.42 -8.27 19.36
C LYS A 46 -8.22 -9.19 19.14
N SER A 47 -7.88 -9.48 17.88
CA SER A 47 -6.74 -10.29 17.46
C SER A 47 -5.39 -9.56 17.53
N GLU A 48 -5.24 -8.54 18.38
CA GLU A 48 -4.03 -7.71 18.47
C GLU A 48 -3.62 -7.03 17.14
N LEU A 49 -4.60 -6.64 16.33
CA LEU A 49 -4.37 -5.96 15.06
C LEU A 49 -5.02 -4.58 15.11
N ARG A 50 -4.36 -3.60 14.51
CA ARG A 50 -4.92 -2.28 14.22
C ARG A 50 -4.94 -2.09 12.72
N LEU A 51 -5.92 -1.33 12.24
CA LEU A 51 -5.94 -0.87 10.87
C LEU A 51 -6.50 0.54 10.75
N ILE A 52 -6.14 1.19 9.65
CA ILE A 52 -6.79 2.40 9.17
C ILE A 52 -7.34 2.14 7.77
N ILE A 53 -8.55 2.62 7.52
CA ILE A 53 -9.15 2.70 6.19
C ILE A 53 -9.02 4.15 5.74
N VAL A 54 -8.45 4.37 4.56
CA VAL A 54 -8.36 5.69 3.90
C VAL A 54 -9.14 5.60 2.60
N ALA A 55 -10.22 6.39 2.51
CA ALA A 55 -11.13 6.38 1.37
C ALA A 55 -11.36 7.80 0.83
N PRO A 56 -11.68 7.97 -0.46
CA PRO A 56 -12.25 9.21 -0.96
C PRO A 56 -13.53 9.57 -0.19
N ARG A 57 -13.89 10.85 -0.17
CA ARG A 57 -15.21 11.27 0.34
C ARG A 57 -16.35 10.58 -0.42
N PRO A 58 -17.52 10.37 0.22
CA PRO A 58 -18.64 9.64 -0.39
C PRO A 58 -19.04 10.19 -1.77
N GLU A 59 -19.07 11.51 -1.93
CA GLU A 59 -19.36 12.22 -3.18
C GLU A 59 -18.35 11.97 -4.31
N ARG A 60 -17.13 11.54 -3.97
CA ARG A 60 -16.10 11.15 -4.95
C ARG A 60 -16.20 9.69 -5.37
N ILE A 61 -17.04 8.89 -4.70
CA ILE A 61 -17.31 7.51 -5.06
C ILE A 61 -18.34 7.47 -6.18
N ALA A 62 -17.92 7.04 -7.37
CA ALA A 62 -18.81 6.94 -8.52
C ALA A 62 -19.47 5.56 -8.58
N ALA A 63 -20.80 5.50 -8.43
CA ALA A 63 -21.56 4.25 -8.36
C ALA A 63 -21.36 3.31 -9.57
N GLY A 64 -21.07 3.85 -10.75
CA GLY A 64 -20.83 3.07 -11.98
C GLY A 64 -19.39 2.57 -12.17
N LYS A 65 -18.46 2.94 -11.29
CA LYS A 65 -17.04 2.54 -11.41
C LYS A 65 -16.76 1.25 -10.62
N PRO A 66 -15.86 0.39 -11.10
CA PRO A 66 -15.37 -0.74 -10.32
C PRO A 66 -14.78 -0.28 -8.99
N ASN A 67 -15.07 -1.02 -7.92
CA ASN A 67 -14.53 -0.78 -6.59
C ASN A 67 -13.29 -1.65 -6.35
N ARG A 68 -12.29 -1.09 -5.68
CA ARG A 68 -11.09 -1.83 -5.25
C ARG A 68 -10.69 -1.43 -3.84
N VAL A 69 -10.44 -2.44 -3.03
CA VAL A 69 -9.80 -2.31 -1.72
C VAL A 69 -8.36 -2.79 -1.83
N VAL A 70 -7.43 -1.92 -1.47
CA VAL A 70 -5.99 -2.18 -1.50
C VAL A 70 -5.51 -2.31 -0.08
N LEU A 71 -5.23 -3.54 0.32
CA LEU A 71 -4.71 -3.85 1.64
C LEU A 71 -3.19 -3.79 1.62
N PHE A 72 -2.60 -3.05 2.56
CA PHE A 72 -1.16 -2.96 2.76
C PHE A 72 -0.77 -3.42 4.16
N ALA A 73 -0.02 -4.52 4.27
CA ALA A 73 0.54 -4.97 5.55
C ALA A 73 1.88 -4.26 5.83
N THR A 74 1.98 -3.61 7.00
CA THR A 74 3.14 -2.79 7.37
C THR A 74 4.45 -3.60 7.47
N PRO A 75 5.61 -2.96 7.24
CA PRO A 75 6.90 -3.56 7.54
C PRO A 75 7.12 -3.72 9.05
N ASN A 76 8.02 -4.63 9.42
CA ASN A 76 8.38 -4.80 10.83
C ASN A 76 9.07 -3.53 11.35
N GLY A 77 8.74 -3.14 12.58
CA GLY A 77 9.31 -1.97 13.23
C GLY A 77 8.63 -0.63 12.90
N ASN A 78 7.67 -0.61 11.97
CA ASN A 78 6.93 0.61 11.63
C ASN A 78 5.48 0.54 12.09
N THR A 79 4.96 1.64 12.59
CA THR A 79 3.51 1.83 12.78
C THR A 79 2.79 2.08 11.46
N ILE A 80 1.45 2.04 11.49
CA ILE A 80 0.58 2.50 10.41
C ILE A 80 0.95 3.91 9.98
N GLU A 81 1.04 4.85 10.92
CA GLU A 81 1.26 6.27 10.64
C GLU A 81 2.63 6.49 10.01
N GLN A 82 3.67 5.82 10.51
CA GLN A 82 5.01 5.85 9.93
C GLN A 82 5.01 5.29 8.50
N THR A 83 4.30 4.19 8.26
CA THR A 83 4.21 3.54 6.94
C THR A 83 3.43 4.38 5.93
N LEU A 84 2.31 4.96 6.36
CA LEU A 84 1.51 5.86 5.52
C LEU A 84 2.27 7.16 5.23
N GLY A 85 3.09 7.61 6.18
CA GLY A 85 4.06 8.67 6.05
C GLY A 85 3.45 10.07 5.96
N CYS A 86 4.32 11.06 6.07
CA CYS A 86 4.00 12.48 5.93
C CYS A 86 5.25 13.26 5.51
N GLN A 87 5.16 14.58 5.46
CA GLN A 87 6.29 15.43 5.13
C GLN A 87 7.40 15.31 6.17
N LYS A 88 8.63 15.57 5.74
CA LYS A 88 9.75 15.68 6.66
C LYS A 88 9.60 16.94 7.50
N GLN A 89 9.88 16.83 8.80
CA GLN A 89 9.96 17.97 9.71
C GLN A 89 11.09 17.75 10.72
N GLU A 90 11.70 18.83 11.19
CA GLU A 90 12.71 18.77 12.25
C GLU A 90 12.13 18.12 13.52
N GLY A 91 12.90 17.22 14.14
CA GLY A 91 12.47 16.45 15.31
C GLY A 91 11.48 15.33 15.02
N ARG A 92 10.97 15.19 13.79
CA ARG A 92 10.08 14.07 13.41
C ARG A 92 10.88 12.79 13.24
N ASP A 93 10.30 11.68 13.69
CA ASP A 93 10.84 10.35 13.45
C ASP A 93 11.06 10.12 11.95
N TRP A 94 12.27 9.72 11.58
CA TRP A 94 12.67 9.48 10.19
C TRP A 94 11.83 8.40 9.51
N HIS A 95 11.18 7.50 10.26
CA HIS A 95 10.32 6.47 9.68
C HIS A 95 9.16 7.05 8.85
N PHE A 96 8.67 8.25 9.18
CA PHE A 96 7.61 8.93 8.43
C PHE A 96 8.01 9.33 6.99
N GLU A 97 9.30 9.44 6.72
CA GLU A 97 9.84 9.83 5.41
C GLU A 97 10.20 8.62 4.55
N ILE A 98 10.00 7.39 5.04
CA ILE A 98 10.44 6.18 4.35
C ILE A 98 9.49 5.79 3.20
N GLN A 99 8.33 5.19 3.52
CA GLN A 99 7.52 4.52 2.50
C GLN A 99 6.51 5.48 1.88
N GLN A 100 5.88 6.33 2.70
CA GLN A 100 4.85 7.29 2.29
C GLN A 100 3.75 6.63 1.43
N ILE A 101 3.27 5.46 1.85
CA ILE A 101 2.33 4.62 1.06
C ILE A 101 1.04 5.37 0.74
N ALA A 102 0.56 6.26 1.63
CA ALA A 102 -0.63 7.07 1.36
C ALA A 102 -0.44 8.00 0.17
N ALA A 103 0.71 8.66 0.08
CA ALA A 103 1.04 9.55 -1.02
C ALA A 103 1.15 8.79 -2.35
N GLN A 104 1.77 7.60 -2.33
CA GLN A 104 1.82 6.74 -3.50
C GLN A 104 0.41 6.25 -3.91
N HIS A 105 -0.44 5.89 -2.96
CA HIS A 105 -1.82 5.49 -3.25
C HIS A 105 -2.64 6.63 -3.89
N ARG A 106 -2.49 7.86 -3.38
CA ARG A 106 -3.12 9.05 -3.95
C ARG A 106 -2.63 9.35 -5.36
N GLN A 107 -1.33 9.19 -5.62
CA GLN A 107 -0.78 9.34 -6.97
C GLN A 107 -1.41 8.32 -7.94
N TRP A 108 -1.63 7.08 -7.48
CA TRP A 108 -2.35 6.08 -8.27
C TRP A 108 -3.81 6.46 -8.48
N GLN A 109 -4.53 6.91 -7.44
CA GLN A 109 -5.90 7.42 -7.58
C GLN A 109 -6.00 8.53 -8.64
N ALA A 110 -5.05 9.47 -8.65
CA ALA A 110 -5.00 10.54 -9.63
C ALA A 110 -4.80 10.04 -11.07
N TRP A 111 -3.99 9.00 -11.27
CA TRP A 111 -3.77 8.36 -12.58
C TRP A 111 -4.85 7.34 -12.97
N ASN A 112 -5.70 6.93 -12.03
CA ASN A 112 -6.73 5.91 -12.24
C ASN A 112 -8.13 6.46 -11.94
N PRO A 113 -8.65 7.40 -12.74
CA PRO A 113 -9.97 7.96 -12.53
C PRO A 113 -11.10 6.95 -12.81
N HIS A 114 -10.80 5.74 -13.27
CA HIS A 114 -11.78 4.74 -13.70
C HIS A 114 -12.21 3.78 -12.60
N GLU A 115 -11.54 3.74 -11.45
CA GLU A 115 -11.89 2.90 -10.30
C GLU A 115 -12.10 3.74 -9.04
N ASN A 116 -12.96 3.27 -8.15
CA ASN A 116 -13.01 3.76 -6.77
C ASN A 116 -11.97 2.97 -5.97
N LEU A 117 -10.88 3.63 -5.56
CA LEU A 117 -9.80 3.01 -4.80
C LEU A 117 -9.89 3.38 -3.32
N VAL A 118 -9.89 2.38 -2.46
CA VAL A 118 -9.82 2.52 -1.01
C VAL A 118 -8.55 1.80 -0.52
N MET A 119 -7.78 2.46 0.35
CA MET A 119 -6.61 1.87 0.98
C MET A 119 -6.93 1.41 2.38
N VAL A 120 -6.40 0.24 2.77
CA VAL A 120 -6.40 -0.25 4.14
C VAL A 120 -4.96 -0.54 4.52
N CYS A 121 -4.46 0.08 5.59
CA CYS A 121 -3.13 -0.20 6.12
C CYS A 121 -3.26 -0.94 7.45
N LEU A 122 -2.59 -2.10 7.57
CA LEU A 122 -2.70 -2.96 8.74
C LEU A 122 -1.37 -3.07 9.47
N GLU A 123 -1.48 -3.11 10.80
CA GLU A 123 -0.37 -3.28 11.72
C GLU A 123 -0.70 -4.39 12.72
N ALA A 124 0.30 -5.23 13.01
CA ALA A 124 0.24 -6.18 14.10
C ALA A 124 0.89 -5.62 15.37
N LYS A 125 0.29 -5.92 16.52
CA LYS A 125 0.86 -5.57 17.82
C LYS A 125 2.27 -6.12 17.99
N GLY A 126 3.15 -5.26 18.51
CA GLY A 126 4.58 -5.53 18.61
C GLY A 126 5.36 -5.29 17.32
N LEU A 127 4.72 -4.66 16.32
CA LEU A 127 5.32 -4.24 15.05
C LEU A 127 6.06 -5.38 14.35
N SER A 128 5.52 -6.60 14.45
CA SER A 128 6.13 -7.81 13.90
C SER A 128 5.07 -8.82 13.48
N TRP A 129 4.85 -8.97 12.18
CA TRP A 129 3.93 -9.97 11.63
C TRP A 129 4.41 -11.41 11.86
N PRO A 130 5.71 -11.76 11.68
CA PRO A 130 6.21 -13.07 12.09
C PRO A 130 5.99 -13.32 13.59
N GLY A 131 6.27 -12.32 14.44
CA GLY A 131 6.06 -12.44 15.88
C GLY A 131 4.59 -12.64 16.23
N TRP A 132 3.68 -11.91 15.57
CA TRP A 132 2.24 -12.08 15.73
C TRP A 132 1.78 -13.47 15.30
N ARG A 133 2.18 -13.96 14.12
CA ARG A 133 1.84 -15.32 13.64
C ARG A 133 2.36 -16.42 14.57
N ALA A 134 3.55 -16.24 15.16
CA ALA A 134 4.10 -17.20 16.10
C ALA A 134 3.27 -17.32 17.39
N ARG A 135 2.61 -16.23 17.82
CA ARG A 135 1.72 -16.22 19.01
C ARG A 135 0.28 -16.66 18.70
N HIS A 136 -0.11 -16.66 17.42
CA HIS A 136 -1.46 -17.00 16.98
C HIS A 136 -1.39 -18.22 16.05
N PRO A 137 -1.36 -19.46 16.57
CA PRO A 137 -1.28 -20.66 15.73
C PRO A 137 -2.49 -20.82 14.79
N ASP A 138 -3.64 -20.24 15.17
CA ASP A 138 -4.87 -20.11 14.39
C ASP A 138 -4.86 -18.92 13.41
N ASN A 139 -3.70 -18.25 13.22
CA ASN A 139 -3.54 -17.10 12.32
C ASN A 139 -4.20 -17.26 10.95
N PRO A 140 -4.21 -18.44 10.29
CA PRO A 140 -4.83 -18.49 8.97
C PRO A 140 -6.35 -18.27 9.01
N ALA A 141 -7.05 -18.75 10.03
CA ALA A 141 -8.47 -18.48 10.22
C ALA A 141 -8.72 -17.01 10.61
N LEU A 142 -7.88 -16.47 11.51
CA LEU A 142 -7.95 -15.06 11.92
C LEU A 142 -7.78 -14.11 10.73
N ILE A 143 -6.81 -14.39 9.85
CA ILE A 143 -6.55 -13.57 8.65
C ILE A 143 -7.74 -13.61 7.69
N ARG A 144 -8.38 -14.77 7.48
CA ARG A 144 -9.56 -14.84 6.60
C ARG A 144 -10.74 -14.05 7.16
N ASN A 145 -11.06 -14.23 8.44
CA ASN A 145 -12.15 -13.51 9.11
C ASN A 145 -11.89 -12.01 9.11
N LEU A 146 -10.64 -11.61 9.31
CA LEU A 146 -10.21 -10.22 9.22
C LEU A 146 -10.51 -9.61 7.86
N LEU A 147 -10.13 -10.27 6.76
CA LEU A 147 -10.37 -9.76 5.41
C LEU A 147 -11.88 -9.59 5.14
N GLN A 148 -12.70 -10.54 5.58
CA GLN A 148 -14.16 -10.45 5.46
C GLN A 148 -14.71 -9.25 6.24
N ASN A 149 -14.26 -9.05 7.49
CA ASN A 149 -14.69 -7.95 8.33
C ASN A 149 -14.29 -6.58 7.76
N ILE A 150 -13.06 -6.46 7.22
CA ILE A 150 -12.59 -5.24 6.57
C ILE A 150 -13.47 -4.89 5.37
N LEU A 151 -13.75 -5.87 4.52
CA LEU A 151 -14.57 -5.65 3.33
C LEU A 151 -16.02 -5.30 3.68
N ALA A 152 -16.56 -5.88 4.76
CA ALA A 152 -17.90 -5.56 5.26
C ALA A 152 -17.98 -4.15 5.88
N ALA A 153 -16.90 -3.64 6.45
CA ALA A 153 -16.83 -2.30 7.03
C ALA A 153 -16.73 -1.18 5.97
N ILE A 154 -16.39 -1.52 4.73
CA ILE A 154 -16.26 -0.57 3.62
C ILE A 154 -17.58 -0.59 2.83
N PRO A 155 -18.35 0.51 2.78
CA PRO A 155 -19.67 0.55 2.14
C PRO A 155 -19.55 0.65 0.61
N LEU A 156 -18.83 -0.29 0.01
CA LEU A 156 -18.66 -0.45 -1.43
C LEU A 156 -19.24 -1.77 -1.87
N ASN A 157 -19.93 -1.77 -3.01
CA ASN A 157 -20.48 -2.99 -3.59
C ASN A 157 -19.39 -3.80 -4.27
N SER A 158 -19.26 -5.08 -3.87
CA SER A 158 -18.41 -6.09 -4.52
C SER A 158 -16.99 -5.62 -4.91
N PRO A 159 -16.20 -5.05 -3.97
CA PRO A 159 -14.87 -4.58 -4.29
C PRO A 159 -13.94 -5.73 -4.66
N ARG A 160 -13.08 -5.52 -5.67
CA ARG A 160 -11.89 -6.35 -5.88
C ARG A 160 -10.90 -6.12 -4.75
N LEU A 161 -10.14 -7.15 -4.38
CA LEU A 161 -9.15 -7.10 -3.32
C LEU A 161 -7.74 -7.17 -3.92
N THR A 162 -6.92 -6.16 -3.62
CA THR A 162 -5.49 -6.16 -3.89
C THR A 162 -4.74 -6.31 -2.57
N LEU A 163 -3.79 -7.25 -2.52
CA LEU A 163 -2.97 -7.53 -1.34
C LEU A 163 -1.53 -7.07 -1.59
N ALA A 164 -1.06 -6.15 -0.77
CA ALA A 164 0.29 -5.59 -0.83
C ALA A 164 0.97 -5.68 0.53
N CYS A 165 2.30 -5.74 0.52
CA CYS A 165 3.08 -5.72 1.75
C CYS A 165 4.50 -5.22 1.51
N HIS A 166 5.15 -4.79 2.58
CA HIS A 166 6.59 -4.54 2.61
C HIS A 166 7.26 -5.32 3.75
N SER A 167 8.46 -5.85 3.50
CA SER A 167 9.30 -6.47 4.53
C SER A 167 8.52 -7.51 5.38
N GLY A 168 8.53 -7.34 6.70
CA GLY A 168 7.72 -8.06 7.69
C GLY A 168 6.28 -8.35 7.30
N GLY A 169 5.60 -7.42 6.63
CA GLY A 169 4.22 -7.56 6.15
C GLY A 169 4.02 -8.75 5.22
N GLY A 170 5.08 -9.22 4.54
CA GLY A 170 5.05 -10.46 3.77
C GLY A 170 4.57 -11.64 4.59
N SER A 171 4.96 -11.71 5.86
CA SER A 171 4.52 -12.77 6.76
C SER A 171 2.99 -12.86 6.90
N PHE A 172 2.28 -11.73 6.87
CA PHE A 172 0.82 -11.70 6.85
C PHE A 172 0.25 -12.32 5.57
N LEU A 173 0.76 -11.92 4.40
CA LEU A 173 0.35 -12.49 3.10
C LEU A 173 0.68 -13.98 2.99
N TRP A 174 1.82 -14.43 3.52
CA TRP A 174 2.13 -15.87 3.58
C TRP A 174 1.21 -16.61 4.55
N GLY A 175 0.79 -15.99 5.65
CA GLY A 175 -0.23 -16.55 6.55
C GLY A 175 -1.59 -16.72 5.86
N PHE A 176 -2.00 -15.72 5.07
CA PHE A 176 -3.18 -15.80 4.21
C PHE A 176 -3.10 -17.00 3.24
N LEU A 177 -1.97 -17.14 2.54
CA LEU A 177 -1.75 -18.23 1.57
C LEU A 177 -1.65 -19.60 2.22
N ASN A 178 -1.07 -19.68 3.43
CA ASN A 178 -1.02 -20.92 4.20
C ASN A 178 -2.40 -21.34 4.67
N GLY A 179 -3.30 -20.38 4.88
CA GLY A 179 -4.67 -20.66 5.24
C GLY A 179 -5.43 -21.38 4.16
N SER A 180 -5.37 -20.94 2.91
CA SER A 180 -6.32 -21.40 1.90
C SER A 180 -5.68 -22.33 0.88
N ASP A 181 -6.36 -23.39 0.46
CA ASP A 181 -5.90 -24.26 -0.63
C ASP A 181 -5.89 -23.53 -1.97
N GLN A 182 -6.84 -22.60 -2.15
CA GLN A 182 -6.96 -21.74 -3.31
C GLN A 182 -7.02 -20.27 -2.90
N ILE A 183 -6.48 -19.40 -3.75
CA ILE A 183 -6.60 -17.96 -3.59
C ILE A 183 -8.02 -17.57 -4.04
N PRO A 184 -8.83 -16.88 -3.21
CA PRO A 184 -10.18 -16.46 -3.55
C PRO A 184 -10.23 -15.59 -4.81
N ASP A 185 -11.29 -15.74 -5.59
CA ASP A 185 -11.46 -15.03 -6.87
C ASP A 185 -11.55 -13.51 -6.73
N GLN A 186 -11.97 -13.03 -5.57
CA GLN A 186 -12.01 -11.60 -5.24
C GLN A 186 -10.62 -10.96 -5.24
N VAL A 187 -9.55 -11.75 -5.02
CA VAL A 187 -8.18 -11.24 -5.03
C VAL A 187 -7.68 -11.12 -6.47
N ASP A 188 -7.34 -9.91 -6.89
CA ASP A 188 -6.92 -9.64 -8.27
C ASP A 188 -5.44 -9.26 -8.41
N ARG A 189 -4.78 -8.85 -7.32
CA ARG A 189 -3.36 -8.49 -7.36
C ARG A 189 -2.64 -8.82 -6.06
N PHE A 190 -1.41 -9.31 -6.19
CA PHE A 190 -0.43 -9.40 -5.12
C PHE A 190 0.79 -8.53 -5.43
N LEU A 191 1.25 -7.77 -4.43
CA LEU A 191 2.51 -7.05 -4.47
C LEU A 191 3.36 -7.37 -3.23
N PHE A 192 4.51 -7.99 -3.47
CA PHE A 192 5.54 -8.16 -2.46
C PHE A 192 6.66 -7.15 -2.68
N LEU A 193 6.80 -6.18 -1.77
CA LEU A 193 7.92 -5.26 -1.73
C LEU A 193 8.95 -5.79 -0.74
N ASP A 194 10.00 -6.40 -1.25
CA ASP A 194 11.09 -6.93 -0.45
C ASP A 194 10.59 -7.80 0.73
N ALA A 195 9.60 -8.65 0.43
CA ALA A 195 8.73 -9.28 1.44
C ALA A 195 8.50 -10.78 1.21
N ASN A 196 9.17 -11.39 0.22
CA ASN A 196 8.90 -12.76 -0.20
C ASN A 196 9.79 -13.81 0.45
N TYR A 197 10.52 -13.48 1.52
CA TYR A 197 11.50 -14.36 2.18
C TYR A 197 10.94 -15.73 2.61
N SER A 198 9.65 -15.80 2.99
CA SER A 198 8.99 -17.03 3.42
C SER A 198 8.38 -17.87 2.30
N PHE A 199 8.68 -17.57 1.03
CA PHE A 199 8.25 -18.42 -0.08
C PHE A 199 8.71 -19.88 0.14
N SER A 200 7.74 -20.80 0.01
CA SER A 200 7.89 -22.22 0.33
C SER A 200 7.28 -23.10 -0.75
N VAL A 201 8.09 -24.01 -1.29
CA VAL A 201 7.62 -25.07 -2.19
C VAL A 201 6.81 -26.11 -1.42
N ALA A 202 7.20 -26.40 -0.17
CA ALA A 202 6.50 -27.36 0.69
C ALA A 202 5.07 -26.91 1.02
N ASP A 203 4.86 -25.61 1.22
CA ASP A 203 3.53 -25.02 1.45
C ASP A 203 2.75 -24.78 0.14
N GLN A 204 3.25 -25.29 -0.98
CA GLN A 204 2.64 -25.22 -2.31
C GLN A 204 2.37 -23.80 -2.83
N HIS A 205 3.07 -22.78 -2.31
CA HIS A 205 2.84 -21.38 -2.70
C HIS A 205 2.89 -21.16 -4.20
N GLY A 206 3.88 -21.75 -4.87
CA GLY A 206 4.02 -21.67 -6.32
C GLY A 206 2.82 -22.25 -7.07
N ARG A 207 2.28 -23.40 -6.62
CA ARG A 207 1.10 -24.02 -7.22
C ARG A 207 -0.12 -23.13 -7.07
N LYS A 208 -0.36 -22.60 -5.86
CA LYS A 208 -1.50 -21.71 -5.56
C LYS A 208 -1.50 -20.46 -6.46
N PHE A 209 -0.34 -19.82 -6.63
CA PHE A 209 -0.22 -18.67 -7.51
C PHE A 209 -0.39 -19.01 -8.98
N LEU A 210 0.13 -20.15 -9.46
CA LEU A 210 -0.04 -20.57 -10.84
C LEU A 210 -1.50 -20.86 -11.18
N ASP A 211 -2.20 -21.61 -10.31
CA ASP A 211 -3.61 -21.91 -10.49
C ASP A 211 -4.44 -20.61 -10.48
N TRP A 212 -4.15 -19.71 -9.54
CA TRP A 212 -4.77 -18.39 -9.48
C TRP A 212 -4.51 -17.55 -10.74
N LEU A 213 -3.28 -17.41 -11.20
CA LEU A 213 -2.92 -16.64 -12.42
C LEU A 213 -3.56 -17.21 -13.69
N ARG A 214 -3.74 -18.55 -13.77
CA ARG A 214 -4.40 -19.21 -14.90
C ARG A 214 -5.92 -19.00 -14.91
N GLY A 215 -6.52 -18.77 -13.75
CA GLY A 215 -7.98 -18.63 -13.62
C GLY A 215 -8.57 -17.33 -14.17
N ASP A 216 -7.81 -16.24 -14.25
CA ASP A 216 -8.27 -14.96 -14.82
C ASP A 216 -7.09 -14.14 -15.36
N GLU A 217 -7.21 -13.61 -16.58
CA GLU A 217 -6.22 -12.77 -17.24
C GLU A 217 -6.04 -11.38 -16.59
N LYS A 218 -6.94 -10.98 -15.69
CA LYS A 218 -6.79 -9.73 -14.92
C LYS A 218 -5.89 -9.87 -13.71
N ARG A 219 -5.57 -11.09 -13.28
CA ARG A 219 -4.80 -11.38 -12.07
C ARG A 219 -3.31 -11.08 -12.26
N GLN A 220 -2.71 -10.45 -11.25
CA GLN A 220 -1.30 -10.04 -11.30
C GLN A 220 -0.50 -10.33 -10.03
N LEU A 221 0.67 -10.94 -10.20
CA LEU A 221 1.65 -11.16 -9.14
C LEU A 221 2.92 -10.36 -9.45
N THR A 222 3.23 -9.41 -8.58
CA THR A 222 4.45 -8.60 -8.67
C THR A 222 5.32 -8.81 -7.43
N VAL A 223 6.60 -9.06 -7.65
CA VAL A 223 7.61 -9.10 -6.59
C VAL A 223 8.70 -8.09 -6.94
N VAL A 224 9.00 -7.17 -6.03
CA VAL A 224 10.10 -6.21 -6.15
C VAL A 224 11.09 -6.50 -5.04
N CYS A 225 12.36 -6.72 -5.37
CA CYS A 225 13.42 -6.91 -4.39
C CYS A 225 14.73 -6.27 -4.85
N TYR A 226 15.76 -6.34 -4.02
CA TYR A 226 17.13 -6.02 -4.40
C TYR A 226 18.07 -7.16 -4.05
N ASP A 227 19.27 -7.15 -4.64
CA ASP A 227 20.35 -8.04 -4.25
C ASP A 227 20.87 -7.63 -2.86
N ASP A 228 20.37 -8.34 -1.86
CA ASP A 228 20.64 -8.13 -0.45
C ASP A 228 21.78 -9.04 0.09
N ARG A 229 22.37 -9.89 -0.77
CA ARG A 229 23.29 -10.96 -0.36
C ARG A 229 24.58 -10.48 0.29
N ASN A 230 25.02 -9.28 -0.09
CA ASN A 230 26.30 -8.69 0.30
C ASN A 230 26.15 -7.42 1.13
N VAL A 231 24.93 -7.09 1.54
CA VAL A 231 24.64 -5.88 2.32
C VAL A 231 25.20 -6.02 3.73
N LEU A 232 25.92 -5.00 4.17
CA LEU A 232 26.50 -4.92 5.50
C LEU A 232 25.84 -3.80 6.31
N PHE A 233 25.49 -4.09 7.56
CA PHE A 233 25.14 -3.09 8.56
C PHE A 233 26.18 -3.12 9.67
N ARG A 234 26.88 -2.00 9.88
CA ARG A 234 28.00 -1.89 10.84
C ARG A 234 29.04 -3.00 10.68
N GLY A 235 29.42 -3.28 9.42
CA GLY A 235 30.41 -4.30 9.07
C GLY A 235 29.94 -5.75 9.15
N LYS A 236 28.70 -6.01 9.58
CA LYS A 236 28.13 -7.37 9.67
C LYS A 236 27.12 -7.61 8.56
N LYS A 237 27.12 -8.82 8.00
CA LYS A 237 26.08 -9.23 7.04
C LYS A 237 24.70 -9.13 7.68
N VAL A 238 23.79 -8.45 6.99
CA VAL A 238 22.38 -8.35 7.40
C VAL A 238 21.65 -9.67 7.18
N ILE A 239 22.02 -10.37 6.11
CA ILE A 239 21.35 -11.58 5.65
C ILE A 239 22.30 -12.79 5.73
N GLY A 240 21.77 -13.90 6.22
CA GLY A 240 22.48 -15.19 6.25
C GLY A 240 22.74 -15.78 4.85
N PRO A 241 23.53 -16.86 4.75
CA PRO A 241 23.97 -17.42 3.48
C PRO A 241 22.83 -17.97 2.60
N THR A 242 21.69 -18.35 3.18
CA THR A 242 20.51 -18.89 2.48
C THR A 242 19.29 -17.95 2.54
N GLY A 243 19.39 -16.87 3.31
CA GLY A 243 18.32 -15.90 3.52
C GLY A 243 18.27 -14.84 2.43
N GLY A 244 17.33 -13.91 2.63
CA GLY A 244 17.17 -12.71 1.79
C GLY A 244 16.09 -12.85 0.74
N THR A 245 15.58 -11.70 0.33
CA THR A 245 14.52 -11.59 -0.69
C THR A 245 15.09 -11.89 -2.06
N TYR A 246 16.35 -11.54 -2.36
CA TYR A 246 16.99 -11.90 -3.62
C TYR A 246 16.95 -13.40 -3.89
N ARG A 247 17.37 -14.20 -2.89
CA ARG A 247 17.36 -15.67 -3.02
C ARG A 247 15.95 -16.23 -3.04
N ALA A 248 15.03 -15.66 -2.26
CA ALA A 248 13.63 -16.07 -2.29
C ALA A 248 12.98 -15.79 -3.65
N THR A 249 13.26 -14.64 -4.27
CA THR A 249 12.82 -14.29 -5.62
C THR A 249 13.39 -15.26 -6.65
N GLY A 250 14.67 -15.64 -6.53
CA GLY A 250 15.27 -16.70 -7.34
C GLY A 250 14.53 -18.03 -7.21
N ARG A 251 14.23 -18.48 -5.98
CA ARG A 251 13.45 -19.70 -5.74
C ARG A 251 12.03 -19.63 -6.33
N MET A 252 11.36 -18.48 -6.20
CA MET A 252 10.05 -18.24 -6.82
C MET A 252 10.14 -18.36 -8.33
N ARG A 253 11.09 -17.66 -8.94
CA ARG A 253 11.37 -17.68 -10.38
C ARG A 253 11.60 -19.10 -10.87
N ASP A 254 12.51 -19.84 -10.24
CA ASP A 254 12.87 -21.20 -10.64
C ASP A 254 11.67 -22.16 -10.51
N ARG A 255 10.86 -22.00 -9.46
CA ARG A 255 9.62 -22.78 -9.33
C ARG A 255 8.64 -22.47 -10.47
N PHE A 256 8.41 -21.19 -10.79
CA PHE A 256 7.48 -20.82 -11.85
C PHE A 256 7.99 -21.19 -13.25
N ALA A 257 9.31 -21.17 -13.46
CA ALA A 257 9.94 -21.51 -14.75
C ALA A 257 9.75 -22.99 -15.16
N GLN A 258 9.36 -23.85 -14.23
CA GLN A 258 8.96 -25.24 -14.54
C GLN A 258 7.67 -25.30 -15.37
N ASP A 259 6.82 -24.28 -15.25
CA ASP A 259 5.49 -24.20 -15.87
C ASP A 259 5.37 -23.09 -16.92
N LEU A 260 6.22 -22.07 -16.83
CA LEU A 260 6.11 -20.83 -17.60
C LEU A 260 7.43 -20.48 -18.28
N LYS A 261 7.34 -19.88 -19.48
CA LYS A 261 8.49 -19.25 -20.13
C LYS A 261 8.61 -17.80 -19.66
N PHE A 262 9.80 -17.44 -19.19
CA PHE A 262 10.12 -16.08 -18.79
C PHE A 262 10.83 -15.31 -19.91
N GLN A 263 10.57 -14.01 -19.97
CA GLN A 263 11.37 -13.04 -20.69
C GLN A 263 12.20 -12.26 -19.68
N GLU A 264 13.48 -12.08 -19.95
CA GLU A 264 14.37 -11.22 -19.15
C GLU A 264 14.62 -9.92 -19.90
N SER A 265 14.56 -8.79 -19.19
CA SER A 265 15.05 -7.51 -19.67
C SER A 265 15.84 -6.79 -18.57
N ARG A 266 16.67 -5.83 -18.97
CA ARG A 266 17.48 -5.03 -18.05
C ARG A 266 17.42 -3.57 -18.41
N ALA A 267 17.45 -2.73 -17.38
CA ALA A 267 17.53 -1.28 -17.49
C ALA A 267 18.39 -0.75 -16.33
N GLY A 268 19.64 -0.40 -16.65
CA GLY A 268 20.64 -0.05 -15.62
C GLY A 268 20.81 -1.19 -14.61
N ASP A 269 20.69 -0.88 -13.33
CA ASP A 269 20.81 -1.84 -12.23
C ASP A 269 19.53 -2.67 -12.00
N LEU A 270 18.47 -2.47 -12.78
CA LEU A 270 17.24 -3.26 -12.66
C LEU A 270 17.23 -4.42 -13.65
N LYS A 271 16.95 -5.62 -13.13
CA LYS A 271 16.60 -6.80 -13.90
C LYS A 271 15.10 -7.07 -13.75
N LEU A 272 14.42 -7.26 -14.87
CA LEU A 272 13.03 -7.67 -14.93
C LEU A 272 12.93 -9.06 -15.51
N GLU A 273 12.20 -9.93 -14.84
CA GLU A 273 11.83 -11.25 -15.34
C GLU A 273 10.30 -11.34 -15.37
N THR A 274 9.72 -11.47 -16.56
CA THR A 274 8.27 -11.46 -16.76
C THR A 274 7.78 -12.74 -17.41
N ALA A 275 6.58 -13.17 -17.05
CA ALA A 275 5.85 -14.26 -17.70
C ALA A 275 4.37 -13.88 -17.82
N LEU A 276 3.61 -14.65 -18.62
CA LEU A 276 2.17 -14.44 -18.85
C LEU A 276 1.85 -13.00 -19.28
N ASN A 277 2.59 -12.48 -20.27
CA ASN A 277 2.44 -11.12 -20.79
C ASN A 277 2.55 -10.05 -19.69
N GLY A 278 3.50 -10.21 -18.76
CA GLY A 278 3.76 -9.26 -17.68
C GLY A 278 2.88 -9.45 -16.43
N ARG A 279 1.91 -10.37 -16.43
CA ARG A 279 1.05 -10.63 -15.26
C ARG A 279 1.79 -11.26 -14.09
N LEU A 280 2.85 -11.99 -14.37
CA LEU A 280 3.86 -12.37 -13.39
C LEU A 280 5.11 -11.55 -13.66
N THR A 281 5.46 -10.65 -12.75
CA THR A 281 6.62 -9.76 -12.89
C THR A 281 7.49 -9.81 -11.65
N LEU A 282 8.76 -10.15 -11.85
CA LEU A 282 9.80 -10.13 -10.83
C LEU A 282 10.78 -9.01 -11.17
N VAL A 283 10.88 -8.00 -10.31
CA VAL A 283 11.81 -6.87 -10.45
C VAL A 283 12.90 -7.02 -9.40
N THR A 284 14.16 -7.05 -9.85
CA THR A 284 15.32 -7.16 -8.98
C THR A 284 16.28 -6.01 -9.24
N HIS A 285 16.54 -5.19 -8.22
CA HIS A 285 17.65 -4.24 -8.24
C HIS A 285 18.96 -4.96 -7.91
N LEU A 286 19.90 -5.04 -8.86
CA LEU A 286 21.13 -5.82 -8.78
C LEU A 286 22.14 -5.28 -7.74
N ASN A 287 21.95 -4.04 -7.27
CA ASN A 287 22.64 -3.46 -6.11
C ASN A 287 24.19 -3.62 -6.16
N PRO A 288 24.86 -3.19 -7.25
CA PRO A 288 26.30 -3.40 -7.43
C PRO A 288 27.16 -2.74 -6.34
N LYS A 289 26.61 -1.75 -5.63
CA LYS A 289 27.26 -1.01 -4.54
C LYS A 289 26.98 -1.62 -3.15
N ASN A 290 26.26 -2.74 -3.06
CA ASN A 290 25.91 -3.42 -1.81
C ASN A 290 25.25 -2.50 -0.76
N GLN A 291 24.42 -1.56 -1.22
CA GLN A 291 23.75 -0.58 -0.36
C GLN A 291 22.53 -1.20 0.33
N ILE A 292 22.11 -0.63 1.46
CA ILE A 292 20.83 -0.95 2.08
C ILE A 292 19.74 -0.25 1.26
N LEU A 293 19.05 -0.99 0.39
CA LEU A 293 17.96 -0.47 -0.44
C LEU A 293 16.56 -0.86 0.06
N HIS A 294 16.48 -1.60 1.17
CA HIS A 294 15.26 -2.17 1.74
C HIS A 294 14.07 -1.21 1.77
N THR A 295 14.33 0.05 2.13
CA THR A 295 13.35 1.12 2.26
C THR A 295 13.34 2.05 1.05
N THR A 296 14.52 2.31 0.47
CA THR A 296 14.73 3.10 -0.75
C THR A 296 13.93 2.56 -1.94
N LEU A 297 13.86 1.22 -2.09
CA LEU A 297 13.06 0.56 -3.13
C LEU A 297 11.59 0.97 -3.10
N VAL A 298 11.04 1.18 -1.90
CA VAL A 298 9.61 1.44 -1.72
C VAL A 298 9.29 2.91 -1.84
N GLY A 299 10.02 3.76 -1.12
CA GLY A 299 9.81 5.20 -1.14
C GLY A 299 10.48 5.85 -2.34
N GLU A 300 11.79 6.05 -2.24
CA GLU A 300 12.57 6.80 -3.24
C GLU A 300 12.42 6.30 -4.67
N MET A 301 12.30 4.98 -4.83
CA MET A 301 12.23 4.31 -6.12
C MET A 301 10.80 3.97 -6.54
N ASN A 302 9.77 4.50 -5.87
CA ASN A 302 8.37 4.33 -6.27
C ASN A 302 7.87 2.87 -6.30
N GLY A 303 8.44 1.97 -5.51
CA GLY A 303 8.20 0.53 -5.62
C GLY A 303 6.73 0.13 -5.45
N TYR A 304 6.01 0.75 -4.50
CA TYR A 304 4.57 0.51 -4.33
C TYR A 304 3.78 1.03 -5.53
N LEU A 305 4.00 2.29 -5.92
CA LEU A 305 3.30 2.92 -7.04
C LEU A 305 3.51 2.14 -8.35
N TYR A 306 4.75 1.70 -8.63
CA TYR A 306 5.08 0.88 -9.79
C TYR A 306 4.33 -0.46 -9.75
N GLY A 307 4.41 -1.18 -8.63
CA GLY A 307 3.78 -2.50 -8.50
C GLY A 307 2.25 -2.47 -8.57
N MET A 308 1.61 -1.41 -8.08
CA MET A 308 0.17 -1.21 -8.13
C MET A 308 -0.34 -0.89 -9.54
N THR A 309 0.44 -0.14 -10.31
CA THR A 309 0.02 0.37 -11.63
C THR A 309 0.46 -0.51 -12.79
N LEU A 310 1.31 -1.51 -12.55
CA LEU A 310 1.78 -2.43 -13.57
C LEU A 310 0.62 -3.10 -14.35
N ASN A 311 0.72 -3.10 -15.68
CA ASN A 311 -0.31 -3.55 -16.63
C ASN A 311 -1.70 -2.97 -16.33
N THR A 312 -1.76 -1.68 -16.01
CA THR A 312 -2.97 -0.86 -15.99
C THR A 312 -2.73 0.36 -16.88
N PRO A 313 -3.77 1.07 -17.36
CA PRO A 313 -3.58 2.33 -18.09
C PRO A 313 -2.73 3.34 -17.29
N ALA A 314 -2.93 3.42 -15.96
CA ALA A 314 -2.13 4.26 -15.08
C ALA A 314 -0.63 3.90 -15.07
N GLY A 315 -0.28 2.66 -15.44
CA GLY A 315 1.10 2.17 -15.52
C GLY A 315 1.92 2.82 -16.63
N GLU A 316 1.29 3.43 -17.63
CA GLU A 316 2.00 4.16 -18.70
C GLU A 316 2.69 5.43 -18.16
N HIS A 317 2.24 5.95 -17.03
CA HIS A 317 2.82 7.13 -16.39
C HIS A 317 4.08 6.84 -15.57
N ILE A 318 4.29 5.58 -15.16
CA ILE A 318 5.38 5.24 -14.25
C ILE A 318 6.54 4.55 -14.97
N LYS A 319 7.75 5.03 -14.69
CA LYS A 319 8.98 4.34 -15.05
C LYS A 319 9.19 3.12 -14.15
N LEU A 320 10.10 2.23 -14.55
CA LEU A 320 10.66 1.21 -13.65
C LEU A 320 11.04 1.82 -12.31
N PRO A 321 11.01 1.04 -11.21
CA PRO A 321 11.19 1.58 -9.87
C PRO A 321 12.61 2.13 -9.69
N THR A 322 12.74 3.40 -10.06
CA THR A 322 13.92 4.24 -10.04
C THR A 322 13.51 5.57 -9.40
N GLY A 323 14.43 6.22 -8.70
CA GLY A 323 14.20 7.59 -8.24
C GLY A 323 14.22 8.62 -9.38
N PRO A 324 13.75 9.85 -9.13
CA PRO A 324 13.23 10.36 -7.86
C PRO A 324 11.76 9.93 -7.58
N ARG A 325 11.25 10.28 -6.39
CA ARG A 325 9.84 10.11 -6.00
C ARG A 325 8.91 10.80 -7.00
N GLN A 326 7.87 10.11 -7.44
CA GLN A 326 6.87 10.57 -8.42
C GLN A 326 5.53 10.98 -7.77
N TYR A 327 5.48 11.02 -6.44
CA TYR A 327 4.27 11.22 -5.66
C TYR A 327 4.39 12.36 -4.64
N THR A 328 5.46 13.16 -4.71
CA THR A 328 5.76 14.25 -3.77
C THR A 328 4.59 15.22 -3.53
N PRO A 329 3.80 15.62 -4.55
CA PRO A 329 2.63 16.50 -4.33
C PRO A 329 1.54 15.91 -3.42
N TRP A 330 1.53 14.59 -3.22
CA TRP A 330 0.50 13.87 -2.46
C TRP A 330 0.91 13.54 -1.02
N ILE A 331 2.07 14.03 -0.58
CA ILE A 331 2.56 13.85 0.79
C ILE A 331 1.88 14.87 1.70
N GLN A 332 1.08 14.38 2.65
CA GLN A 332 0.43 15.23 3.65
C GLN A 332 1.44 15.87 4.62
N PRO A 333 1.20 17.11 5.09
CA PRO A 333 2.08 17.78 6.03
C PRO A 333 2.28 17.02 7.34
N GLU A 334 1.20 16.58 7.99
CA GLU A 334 1.23 15.93 9.31
C GLU A 334 0.91 14.44 9.22
N PRO A 335 1.38 13.62 10.19
CA PRO A 335 0.95 12.23 10.30
C PRO A 335 -0.56 12.07 10.34
N PHE A 336 -1.05 10.89 9.93
CA PHE A 336 -2.39 10.47 10.34
C PHE A 336 -2.47 10.42 11.86
N THR A 337 -3.59 10.86 12.41
CA THR A 337 -3.84 10.83 13.85
C THR A 337 -5.08 9.99 14.13
N GLU A 338 -4.91 9.01 15.01
CA GLU A 338 -6.04 8.36 15.62
C GLU A 338 -6.61 9.31 16.67
N ALA A 339 -7.87 9.72 16.47
CA ALA A 339 -8.56 10.47 17.50
C ALA A 339 -8.77 9.54 18.70
N VAL A 340 -8.14 9.86 19.82
CA VAL A 340 -8.43 9.23 21.10
C VAL A 340 -9.83 9.70 21.48
N ASP A 341 -10.83 8.82 21.36
CA ASP A 341 -12.14 9.12 21.92
C ASP A 341 -11.94 9.27 23.44
N SER A 342 -12.17 10.46 23.96
CA SER A 342 -11.94 10.84 25.36
C SER A 342 -12.99 10.26 26.31
N SER A 343 -13.38 9.01 26.08
CA SER A 343 -14.38 8.28 26.86
C SER A 343 -13.79 6.94 27.28
N ASP A 344 -12.86 7.02 28.24
CA ASP A 344 -12.64 5.97 29.24
C ASP A 344 -13.21 6.46 30.58
#